data_AF-A0A1G7LAI9-F1
#
_entry.id   AF-A0A1G7LAI9-F1
#
_cell.length_a   1.000
_cell.length_b   1.000
_cell.length_c   1.000
_cell.angle_alpha   90.00
_cell.angle_beta   90.00
_cell.angle_gamma   90.00
#
_symmetry.space_group_name_H-M   'P 1'
#
loop_
_entity.id
_entity.type
_entity.pdbx_description
1 polymer ?
#
loop_
_entity_poly.entity_id
_entity_poly.type
_entity_poly.pdbx_seq_one_letter_code
_entity_poly.pdbx_strand_id
1 'polypeptide(L)' 'MVLPLRSEEFGQRHLIVTDPAGVLVDVIIEIEPSAAYAAGFTG' A
#
# COMPACT_ATOMS: atom_id res chain seq x y z
N MET A 1 -4.07 10.92 -9.25
CA MET A 1 -5.37 10.51 -8.68
C MET A 1 -5.14 10.23 -7.20
N VAL A 2 -5.86 10.91 -6.31
CA VAL A 2 -5.81 10.67 -4.84
C VAL A 2 -6.42 9.30 -4.56
N LEU A 3 -5.82 8.54 -3.65
CA LEU A 3 -6.22 7.17 -3.33
C LEU A 3 -6.62 7.09 -1.84
N PRO A 4 -7.83 6.63 -1.50
CA PRO A 4 -8.24 6.45 -0.12
C PRO A 4 -7.45 5.30 0.54
N LEU A 5 -7.43 5.28 1.87
CA LEU A 5 -6.76 4.23 2.65
C LEU A 5 -7.24 2.84 2.26
N ARG A 6 -6.31 1.99 1.82
CA ARG A 6 -6.58 0.58 1.48
C ARG A 6 -5.43 -0.33 1.90
N SER A 7 -5.73 -1.61 2.02
CA SER A 7 -4.76 -2.67 2.26
C SER A 7 -4.58 -3.50 1.00
N GLU A 8 -3.34 -3.82 0.69
CA GLU A 8 -2.92 -4.62 -0.45
C GLU A 8 -2.55 -6.03 0.01
N GLU A 9 -2.91 -7.03 -0.79
CA GLU A 9 -2.68 -8.45 -0.47
C GLU A 9 -1.21 -8.81 -0.31
N PHE A 10 -0.31 -7.97 -0.84
CA PHE A 10 1.13 -8.15 -0.75
C PHE A 10 1.80 -7.57 0.50
N GLY A 11 1.01 -7.07 1.47
CA GLY A 11 1.54 -6.65 2.77
C GLY A 11 1.80 -5.16 2.90
N GLN A 12 1.01 -4.32 2.23
CA GLN A 12 1.10 -2.87 2.38
C GLN A 12 -0.27 -2.26 2.67
N ARG A 13 -0.30 -1.24 3.53
CA ARG A 13 -1.45 -0.39 3.72
C ARG A 13 -1.06 1.03 3.36
N HIS A 14 -1.80 1.64 2.44
CA HIS A 14 -1.42 2.95 1.94
C HIS A 14 -2.60 3.83 1.52
N LEU A 15 -2.30 5.12 1.42
CA LEU A 15 -3.15 6.15 0.84
C LEU A 15 -2.27 7.11 0.04
N ILE A 16 -2.84 7.72 -0.98
CA ILE A 16 -2.15 8.74 -1.78
C ILE A 16 -2.88 10.06 -1.57
N VAL A 17 -2.18 11.06 -1.05
CA VAL A 17 -2.66 12.45 -0.93
C VAL A 17 -1.94 13.35 -1.92
N THR A 18 -2.50 14.55 -2.13
CA THR A 18 -1.83 15.63 -2.84
C THR A 18 -1.43 16.70 -1.85
N ASP A 19 -0.19 17.17 -1.91
CA ASP A 19 0.27 18.32 -1.12
C ASP A 19 -0.25 19.66 -1.72
N PRO A 20 -0.05 20.80 -1.04
CA PRO A 20 -0.49 22.11 -1.56
C PRO A 20 0.17 22.54 -2.87
N ALA A 21 1.32 21.97 -3.24
CA ALA A 21 2.03 22.25 -4.48
C ALA A 21 1.59 21.32 -5.63
N GLY A 22 0.69 20.37 -5.38
CA GLY A 22 0.20 19.42 -6.37
C GLY A 22 1.01 18.11 -6.46
N VAL A 23 1.98 17.89 -5.57
CA VAL A 23 2.79 16.67 -5.53
C VAL A 23 1.97 15.53 -4.93
N LEU A 24 2.01 14.36 -5.58
CA LEU A 24 1.41 13.15 -5.02
C LEU A 24 2.35 12.52 -4.00
N VAL A 25 1.86 12.33 -2.78
CA VAL A 25 2.58 11.69 -1.67
C VAL A 25 1.88 10.37 -1.34
N ASP A 26 2.63 9.27 -1.42
CA ASP A 26 2.17 7.94 -1.01
C ASP A 26 2.66 7.68 0.42
N VAL A 27 1.72 7.45 1.35
CA VAL A 27 2.02 7.12 2.74
C VAL A 27 1.77 5.64 2.94
N ILE A 28 2.84 4.88 3.14
CA ILE A 28 2.82 3.41 3.19
C ILE A 28 3.28 2.93 4.56
N ILE A 29 2.59 1.93 5.09
CA ILE A 29 3.05 1.10 6.20
C ILE A 29 3.00 -0.38 5.79
N GLU A 30 4.00 -1.15 6.23
CA GLU A 30 4.01 -2.60 6.07
C GLU A 30 2.94 -3.24 6.97
N ILE A 31 2.24 -4.23 6.42
CA ILE A 31 1.30 -5.09 7.13
C ILE A 31 1.61 -6.54 6.74
N GLU A 32 1.10 -7.50 7.51
CA GLU A 32 1.22 -8.91 7.11
C GLU A 32 0.62 -9.14 5.71
N PRO A 33 1.34 -9.79 4.79
CA PRO A 33 0.78 -10.18 3.51
C PRO A 33 -0.36 -11.18 3.70
N SER A 34 -1.26 -11.23 2.73
CA SER A 34 -2.30 -12.25 2.69
C SER A 34 -1.67 -13.65 2.61
N ALA A 35 -2.35 -14.66 3.16
CA ALA A 35 -1.87 -16.05 3.10
C ALA A 35 -1.65 -16.54 1.66
N ALA A 36 -2.49 -16.09 0.71
CA ALA A 36 -2.37 -16.43 -0.71
C ALA A 36 -1.09 -15.85 -1.32
N TYR A 37 -0.76 -14.59 -1.00
CA TYR A 37 0.46 -13.96 -1.47
C TYR A 37 1.71 -14.55 -0.77
N ALA A 38 1.60 -14.85 0.53
CA ALA A 38 2.69 -15.43 1.31
C ALA A 38 3.15 -16.80 0.79
N ALA A 39 2.23 -17.60 0.25
CA ALA A 39 2.51 -18.91 -0.33
C ALA A 39 3.47 -18.86 -1.54
N GLY A 40 3.64 -17.69 -2.18
CA GLY A 40 4.58 -17.49 -3.29
C GLY A 40 6.03 -17.24 -2.87
N PHE A 41 6.32 -17.02 -1.58
CA PHE A 41 7.68 -16.71 -1.10
C PHE A 41 8.54 -17.94 -0.75
N THR A 42 7.99 -19.15 -0.87
CA THR A 42 8.74 -20.38 -0.59
C THR A 42 9.64 -20.73 -1.78
N GLY A 43 10.80 -20.09 -1.84
CA GLY A 43 11.95 -20.49 -2.66
C GLY A 43 12.89 -21.41 -1.89
#